data_AF-A0A518I1D6-F1
#
_entry.id   AF-A0A518I1D6-F1
#
_cell.length_a   1.000
_cell.length_b   1.000
_cell.length_c   1.000
_cell.angle_alpha   90.00
_cell.angle_beta   90.00
_cell.angle_gamma   90.00
#
_symmetry.space_group_name_H-M   'P 1'
#
loop_
_entity.id
_entity.type
_entity.pdbx_description
1 polymer ?
#
loop_
_entity_poly.entity_id
_entity_poly.type
_entity_poly.pdbx_seq_one_letter_code
_entity_poly.pdbx_strand_id
1 'polypeptide(L)' 'MNIESFIDTLSAEQQQAAFDLLWQRLSADPQNLASPPWHGEVLAYREANPSDKPKMSVTDAKNEVKRMIDERRSSR' A
#
# COMPACT_ATOMS: atom_id res chain seq x y z
N MET A 1 2.34 21.01 17.08
CA MET A 1 1.60 20.40 15.95
C MET A 1 1.91 18.91 15.96
N ASN A 2 0.91 18.04 16.10
CA ASN A 2 1.14 16.59 16.01
C ASN A 2 1.10 16.16 14.54
N ILE A 3 1.57 14.95 14.23
CA ILE A 3 1.66 14.43 12.86
C ILE A 3 0.28 14.34 12.21
N GLU A 4 -0.74 13.96 12.96
CA GLU A 4 -2.13 13.89 12.49
C GLU A 4 -2.62 15.25 11.99
N SER A 5 -2.46 16.30 12.82
CA SER A 5 -2.85 17.67 12.48
C SER A 5 -2.11 18.19 11.25
N PHE A 6 -0.87 17.76 11.03
CA PHE A 6 -0.11 18.13 9.84
C PHE A 6 -0.66 17.43 8.59
N ILE A 7 -0.93 16.13 8.67
CA ILE A 7 -1.49 15.36 7.55
C ILE A 7 -2.84 15.94 7.12
N ASP A 8 -3.67 16.37 8.07
CA ASP A 8 -4.97 16.98 7.79
C ASP A 8 -4.88 18.31 7.01
N THR A 9 -3.73 18.99 7.05
CA THR A 9 -3.50 20.22 6.25
C THR A 9 -3.08 19.93 4.81
N LEU A 10 -2.73 18.69 4.48
CA LEU A 10 -2.27 18.30 3.14
C LEU A 10 -3.46 17.95 2.25
N SER A 11 -3.43 18.40 1.00
CA SER A 11 -4.32 17.89 -0.04
C SER A 11 -4.06 16.41 -0.31
N ALA A 12 -5.01 15.71 -0.96
CA ALA A 12 -4.83 14.30 -1.30
C ALA A 12 -3.57 14.03 -2.15
N GLU A 13 -3.24 14.94 -3.08
CA GLU A 13 -2.01 14.85 -3.89
C GLU A 13 -0.75 15.02 -3.04
N GLN A 14 -0.79 15.95 -2.08
CA GLN A 14 0.31 16.18 -1.14
C GLN A 14 0.48 15.01 -0.17
N GLN A 15 -0.61 14.40 0.28
CA GLN A 15 -0.55 13.19 1.11
C GLN A 15 0.09 12.02 0.34
N GLN A 16 -0.29 11.82 -0.92
CA GLN A 16 0.32 10.79 -1.77
C GLN A 16 1.83 11.05 -1.95
N ALA A 17 2.23 12.28 -2.29
CA ALA A 17 3.64 12.64 -2.45
C ALA A 17 4.44 12.48 -1.13
N ALA A 18 3.85 12.86 0.01
CA ALA A 18 4.46 12.68 1.32
C ALA A 18 4.63 11.19 1.67
N PHE A 19 3.61 10.37 1.38
CA PHE A 19 3.67 8.92 1.56
C PHE A 19 4.79 8.29 0.73
N ASP A 20 4.90 8.63 -0.56
CA ASP A 20 5.93 8.08 -1.44
C ASP A 20 7.35 8.46 -0.98
N LEU A 21 7.55 9.71 -0.53
CA LEU A 21 8.82 10.17 0.03
C LEU A 21 9.18 9.46 1.34
N LEU A 22 8.22 9.31 2.24
CA LEU A 22 8.40 8.59 3.51
C LEU A 22 8.75 7.13 3.24
N TRP A 23 8.00 6.48 2.35
CA TRP A 23 8.25 5.11 1.95
C TRP A 23 9.65 4.93 1.36
N GLN A 24 10.06 5.80 0.42
CA GLN A 24 11.39 5.75 -0.18
C GLN A 24 12.49 5.83 0.89
N ARG A 25 12.37 6.76 1.85
CA ARG A 25 13.34 6.92 2.94
C ARG A 25 13.40 5.71 3.86
N LEU A 26 12.26 5.18 4.28
CA LEU A 26 12.18 4.02 5.17
C LEU A 26 12.71 2.75 4.49
N SER A 27 12.40 2.58 3.20
CA SER A 27 12.85 1.43 2.41
C SER A 27 14.35 1.45 2.09
N ALA A 28 14.99 2.62 2.11
CA ALA A 28 16.42 2.75 1.87
C ALA A 28 17.28 2.18 3.01
N ASP A 29 16.71 2.04 4.21
CA ASP A 29 17.38 1.41 5.35
C ASP A 29 16.45 0.42 6.07
N PRO A 30 16.31 -0.81 5.52
CA PRO A 30 15.39 -1.81 6.04
C PRO A 30 15.73 -2.30 7.45
N GLN A 31 16.97 -2.09 7.92
CA GLN A 31 17.39 -2.53 9.25
C GLN A 31 16.80 -1.65 10.36
N ASN A 32 16.46 -0.41 10.05
CA ASN A 32 15.91 0.55 10.99
C ASN A 32 14.38 0.47 11.15
N LEU A 33 13.70 -0.31 10.30
CA LEU A 33 12.28 -0.57 10.43
C LEU A 33 12.03 -2.06 10.66
N ALA A 34 11.97 -2.45 11.93
CA ALA A 34 11.62 -3.82 12.30
C ALA A 34 10.25 -4.17 11.70
N SER A 35 10.23 -5.25 10.92
CA SER A 35 8.98 -5.81 10.43
C SER A 35 8.11 -6.22 11.63
N PRO A 36 6.79 -6.00 11.57
CA PRO A 36 5.89 -6.52 12.60
C PRO A 36 6.00 -8.04 12.73
N PRO A 37 5.75 -8.63 13.91
CA PRO A 37 5.89 -10.08 14.13
C PRO A 37 5.09 -10.95 13.14
N TRP A 38 3.92 -10.48 12.72
CA TRP A 38 3.05 -11.17 11.77
C TRP A 38 3.59 -11.19 10.33
N HIS A 39 4.58 -10.35 9.99
CA HIS A 39 5.02 -10.17 8.60
C HIS A 39 5.58 -11.47 8.00
N GLY A 40 6.36 -12.22 8.78
CA GLY A 40 6.93 -13.50 8.34
C GLY A 40 5.86 -14.54 8.01
N GLU A 41 4.81 -14.63 8.83
CA GLU A 41 3.68 -15.55 8.61
C GLU A 41 2.93 -15.21 7.31
N VAL A 42 2.72 -13.91 7.05
CA VAL A 42 2.07 -13.45 5.81
C VAL A 42 2.91 -13.79 4.58
N LEU A 43 4.24 -13.64 4.64
CA LEU A 43 5.12 -14.00 3.53
C LEU A 43 5.11 -15.51 3.29
N ALA A 44 5.27 -16.32 4.33
CA ALA A 44 5.25 -17.78 4.21
C ALA A 44 3.91 -18.28 3.62
N TYR A 45 2.78 -17.71 4.07
CA TYR A 45 1.47 -18.03 3.50
C TYR A 45 1.40 -17.67 2.01
N ARG A 46 1.86 -16.48 1.60
CA ARG A 46 1.81 -16.04 0.19
C ARG A 46 2.72 -16.87 -0.73
N GLU A 47 3.88 -17.28 -0.23
CA GLU A 47 4.80 -18.16 -0.97
C GLU A 47 4.21 -19.56 -1.16
N ALA A 48 3.52 -20.10 -0.15
CA ALA A 48 2.83 -21.38 -0.24
C ALA A 48 1.55 -21.32 -1.08
N ASN A 49 0.94 -20.13 -1.23
CA ASN A 49 -0.33 -19.92 -1.93
C ASN A 49 -0.18 -18.85 -3.03
N PRO A 50 0.60 -19.12 -4.10
CA PRO A 50 0.73 -18.19 -5.20
C PRO A 50 -0.62 -17.94 -5.88
N SER A 51 -0.82 -16.72 -6.37
CA SER A 51 -2.03 -16.37 -7.10
C SER A 51 -2.03 -16.98 -8.50
N ASP A 52 -3.15 -17.59 -8.89
CA ASP A 52 -3.39 -18.07 -10.26
C ASP A 52 -3.71 -16.94 -11.25
N LYS A 53 -3.93 -15.71 -10.75
CA LYS A 53 -4.17 -14.55 -11.62
C LYS A 53 -2.89 -14.16 -12.40
N PRO A 54 -3.04 -13.65 -13.64
CA PRO A 54 -1.91 -13.18 -14.43
C PRO A 54 -1.09 -12.12 -13.69
N LYS A 55 0.23 -12.15 -13.90
CA LYS A 55 1.11 -11.06 -13.49
C LYS A 55 0.73 -9.80 -14.28
N MET A 56 0.67 -8.66 -13.60
CA MET A 56 0.36 -7.37 -14.21
C MET A 56 1.24 -6.27 -13.60
N SER A 57 1.33 -5.13 -14.26
CA SER A 57 2.05 -3.97 -13.73
C SER A 57 1.35 -3.42 -12.48
N VAL A 58 2.07 -2.68 -11.64
CA VAL A 58 1.47 -2.01 -10.47
C VAL A 58 0.36 -1.04 -10.89
N THR A 59 0.54 -0.34 -12.03
CA THR A 59 -0.46 0.57 -12.59
C THR A 59 -1.73 -0.18 -12.95
N ASP A 60 -1.62 -1.32 -13.65
CA ASP A 60 -2.78 -2.14 -14.03
C ASP A 60 -3.46 -2.72 -12.80
N ALA A 61 -2.69 -3.17 -11.81
CA ALA A 61 -3.24 -3.67 -10.54
C ALA A 61 -4.01 -2.58 -9.78
N LYS A 62 -3.51 -1.33 -9.75
CA LYS A 62 -4.23 -0.20 -9.15
C LYS A 62 -5.55 0.08 -9.88
N ASN A 63 -5.53 0.07 -11.21
CA ASN A 63 -6.72 0.28 -12.02
C ASN A 63 -7.76 -0.84 -11.80
N GLU A 64 -7.32 -2.09 -11.74
CA GLU A 64 -8.19 -3.24 -11.49
C GLU A 64 -8.84 -3.17 -10.09
N VAL A 65 -8.08 -2.82 -9.06
CA VAL A 65 -8.63 -2.61 -7.71
C VAL A 65 -9.65 -1.48 -7.69
N LYS A 66 -9.37 -0.36 -8.37
CA LYS A 66 -10.32 0.75 -8.50
C LYS A 66 -11.63 0.29 -9.14
N ARG A 67 -11.54 -0.43 -10.27
CA ARG A 67 -12.70 -1.03 -10.95
C ARG A 67 -13.52 -1.90 -10.01
N MET A 68 -12.89 -2.82 -9.28
CA MET A 68 -13.56 -3.70 -8.32
C MET A 68 -14.28 -2.93 -7.19
N ILE A 69 -13.70 -1.83 -6.71
CA ILE A 69 -14.31 -0.99 -5.67
C ILE A 69 -15.53 -0.24 -6.23
N ASP A 70 -15.41 0.32 -7.42
CA ASP A 70 -16.48 1.08 -8.07
C ASP A 70 -17.67 0.15 -8.39
N GLU A 71 -17.43 -1.06 -8.90
CA GLU A 71 -18.46 -2.09 -9.12
C GLU A 71 -19.21 -2.50 -7.84
N ARG A 72 -18.48 -2.65 -6.72
CA ARG A 72 -19.09 -2.94 -5.42
C ARG A 72 -19.98 -1.81 -4.91
N ARG A 73 -19.64 -0.55 -5.23
CA ARG A 73 -20.43 0.63 -4.85
C ARG A 73 -21.69 0.77 -5.70
N SER A 74 -21.61 0.45 -6.99
CA SER A 74 -22.76 0.50 -7.91
C SER A 74 -23.74 -0.65 -7.73
N SER A 75 -23.35 -1.73 -7.04
CA SER A 75 -24.20 -2.89 -6.75
C SER A 75 -24.90 -2.84 -5.38
N ARG A 76 -24.77 -1.74 -4.64
CA ARG A 76 -25.47 -1.45 -3.38
C ARG A 76 -26.51 -0.36 -3.60
#